data_AF-A0A1S2HMX1-F1
#
_entry.id   AF-A0A1S2HMX1-F1
#
_cell.length_a   1.000
_cell.length_b   1.000
_cell.length_c   1.000
_cell.angle_alpha   90.00
_cell.angle_beta   90.00
_cell.angle_gamma   90.00
#
_symmetry.space_group_name_H-M   'P 1'
#
loop_
_entity.id
_entity.type
_entity.pdbx_description
1 polymer ?
#
loop_
_entity_poly.entity_id
_entity_poly.type
_entity_poly.pdbx_seq_one_letter_code
_entity_poly.pdbx_strand_id
1 'polypeptide(L)'
;MSRLADWWRRVNATPQPSPSDPGRAAVAYPELSRTDRAAFLRCEGYLLWEIVDSRSSGRQIAGRGDAPATNGWVVVPGRVHSGLIEDTKGKGPGPAVMVAVVQWLVDAGALRPLTASVRAAIAESTVAERLRDLPEYHRTEADARRAWDDDLWEVDPQRMLVVYPHLAAANADWRRAAGR
;
A
#
# COMPACT_ATOMS: atom_id res chain seq x y z
N MET A 1 30.38 -0.09 -28.50
CA MET A 1 29.98 -1.04 -27.44
C MET A 1 29.05 -2.09 -28.04
N SER A 2 29.31 -3.38 -27.81
CA SER A 2 28.64 -4.49 -28.50
C SER A 2 27.26 -4.79 -27.89
N ARG A 3 26.20 -4.73 -28.71
CA ARG A 3 24.81 -5.07 -28.33
C ARG A 3 24.67 -6.49 -27.73
N LEU A 4 25.59 -7.39 -28.09
CA LEU A 4 25.62 -8.78 -27.66
C LEU A 4 26.10 -8.92 -26.21
N ALA A 5 27.05 -8.09 -25.77
CA ALA A 5 27.52 -8.06 -24.39
C ALA A 5 26.49 -7.44 -23.42
N ASP A 6 25.68 -6.49 -23.90
CA ASP A 6 24.60 -5.87 -23.12
C ASP A 6 23.35 -6.73 -23.05
N TRP A 7 23.10 -7.55 -24.08
CA TRP A 7 22.08 -8.59 -24.02
C TRP A 7 22.48 -9.69 -23.03
N TRP A 8 23.72 -10.18 -23.12
CA TRP A 8 24.19 -11.26 -22.24
C TRP A 8 24.22 -10.81 -20.77
N ARG A 9 24.67 -9.59 -20.47
CA ARG A 9 24.59 -9.03 -19.11
C ARG A 9 23.17 -8.86 -18.59
N ARG A 10 22.18 -8.58 -19.44
CA ARG A 10 20.77 -8.48 -19.03
C ARG A 10 20.14 -9.84 -18.75
N VAL A 11 20.45 -10.86 -19.55
CA VAL A 11 19.89 -12.21 -19.38
C VAL A 11 20.52 -12.95 -18.21
N ASN A 12 21.79 -12.66 -17.89
CA ASN A 12 22.48 -13.20 -16.70
C ASN A 12 22.45 -12.29 -15.48
N ALA A 13 21.81 -11.12 -15.57
CA ALA A 13 21.69 -10.26 -14.40
C ALA A 13 20.93 -11.06 -13.33
N THR A 14 21.53 -11.17 -12.14
CA THR A 14 20.82 -11.71 -10.98
C THR A 14 19.51 -10.93 -10.83
N PRO A 15 18.35 -11.60 -10.72
CA PRO A 15 17.08 -10.92 -10.53
C PRO A 15 17.23 -9.92 -9.39
N GLN A 16 17.03 -8.64 -9.67
CA GLN A 16 17.05 -7.63 -8.62
C GLN A 16 15.77 -7.83 -7.80
N PRO A 17 15.89 -8.02 -6.47
CA PRO A 17 14.72 -8.23 -5.64
C PRO A 17 13.82 -7.00 -5.71
N SER A 18 12.52 -7.25 -5.86
CA SER A 18 11.50 -6.22 -6.00
C SER A 18 11.49 -5.31 -4.76
N PRO A 19 11.20 -4.01 -4.90
CA PRO A 19 10.92 -3.14 -3.76
C PRO A 19 9.68 -3.57 -2.94
N SER A 20 8.86 -4.47 -3.48
CA SER A 20 7.69 -5.06 -2.82
C SER A 20 7.92 -6.48 -2.32
N ASP A 21 9.17 -6.98 -2.37
CA ASP A 21 9.50 -8.30 -1.84
C ASP A 21 9.36 -8.29 -0.30
N PRO A 22 8.51 -9.17 0.28
CA PRO A 22 8.33 -9.24 1.73
C PRO A 22 9.55 -9.85 2.43
N GLY A 23 9.61 -9.72 3.76
CA GLY A 23 10.69 -10.30 4.56
C GLY A 23 11.98 -9.51 4.54
N ARG A 24 11.93 -8.24 4.11
CA ARG A 24 13.09 -7.36 3.91
C ARG A 24 13.09 -6.12 4.81
N ALA A 25 12.28 -6.12 5.86
CA ALA A 25 12.29 -5.06 6.85
C ALA A 25 13.61 -5.06 7.63
N ALA A 26 14.11 -3.86 7.94
CA ALA A 26 15.26 -3.64 8.80
C ALA A 26 14.89 -3.67 10.30
N VAL A 27 13.61 -3.50 10.63
CA VAL A 27 13.09 -3.68 11.99
C VAL A 27 12.73 -5.14 12.25
N ALA A 28 12.71 -5.53 13.53
CA ALA A 28 12.37 -6.89 13.92
C ALA A 28 10.94 -7.25 13.50
N TYR A 29 10.77 -8.45 12.94
CA TYR A 29 9.47 -9.05 12.70
C TYR A 29 8.86 -9.52 14.03
N PRO A 30 7.51 -9.56 14.14
CA PRO A 30 6.86 -10.16 15.30
C PRO A 30 7.23 -11.64 15.45
N GLU A 31 7.23 -12.13 16.68
CA GLU A 31 7.41 -13.54 17.00
C GLU A 31 6.19 -14.33 16.52
N LEU A 32 6.37 -15.09 15.44
CA LEU A 32 5.30 -15.82 14.76
C LEU A 32 5.70 -17.27 14.55
N SER A 33 4.72 -18.18 14.59
CA SER A 33 4.93 -19.54 14.13
C SER A 33 5.33 -19.56 12.64
N ARG A 34 5.91 -20.67 12.16
CA ARG A 34 6.29 -20.79 10.75
C ARG A 34 5.11 -20.56 9.79
N THR A 35 3.93 -21.07 10.16
CA THR A 35 2.70 -20.93 9.37
C THR A 35 2.20 -19.48 9.39
N ASP A 36 2.17 -18.86 10.56
CA ASP A 36 1.72 -17.47 10.70
C ASP A 36 2.68 -16.51 10.00
N ARG A 37 3.98 -16.79 10.03
CA ARG A 37 4.98 -16.03 9.29
C ARG A 37 4.73 -16.06 7.79
N ALA A 38 4.41 -17.21 7.20
CA ALA A 38 4.12 -17.27 5.77
C ALA A 38 2.86 -16.45 5.38
N ALA A 39 1.83 -16.47 6.22
CA ALA A 39 0.65 -15.64 6.03
C ALA A 39 0.97 -14.15 6.18
N PHE A 40 1.74 -13.78 7.20
CA PHE A 40 2.20 -12.42 7.46
C PHE A 40 2.99 -11.85 6.27
N LEU A 41 4.01 -12.58 5.80
CA LEU A 41 4.84 -12.15 4.66
C LEU A 41 4.01 -11.99 3.38
N ARG A 42 2.94 -12.77 3.20
CA ARG A 42 2.03 -12.59 2.06
C ARG A 42 1.25 -11.27 2.17
N CYS A 43 0.68 -10.97 3.32
CA CYS A 43 -0.01 -9.70 3.56
C CYS A 43 0.96 -8.50 3.45
N GLU A 44 2.17 -8.64 4.00
CA GLU A 44 3.25 -7.65 3.89
C GLU A 44 3.58 -7.34 2.44
N GLY A 45 3.79 -8.36 1.60
CA GLY A 45 4.13 -8.14 0.19
C GLY A 45 3.05 -7.35 -0.55
N TYR A 46 1.78 -7.71 -0.37
CA TYR A 46 0.65 -6.98 -0.97
C TYR A 46 0.53 -5.55 -0.45
N LEU A 47 0.74 -5.33 0.85
CA LEU A 47 0.73 -3.98 1.41
C LEU A 47 1.92 -3.16 0.91
N LEU A 48 3.10 -3.76 0.73
CA LEU A 48 4.27 -3.10 0.16
C LEU A 48 4.04 -2.63 -1.27
N TRP A 49 3.31 -3.40 -2.10
CA TRP A 49 2.88 -2.93 -3.42
C TRP A 49 2.10 -1.61 -3.33
N GLU A 50 1.15 -1.51 -2.40
CA GLU A 50 0.40 -0.27 -2.20
C GLU A 50 1.26 0.85 -1.60
N ILE A 51 2.17 0.54 -0.68
CA ILE A 51 3.11 1.50 -0.08
C ILE A 51 4.00 2.13 -1.16
N VAL A 52 4.48 1.34 -2.13
CA VAL A 52 5.27 1.85 -3.26
C VAL A 52 4.53 2.98 -3.98
N ASP A 53 3.22 2.83 -4.18
CA ASP A 53 2.36 3.78 -4.91
C ASP A 53 1.62 4.80 -4.03
N SER A 54 1.84 4.78 -2.72
CA SER A 54 1.08 5.57 -1.74
C SER A 54 1.12 7.09 -1.97
N ARG A 55 2.23 7.65 -2.50
CA ARG A 55 2.29 9.06 -2.91
C ARG A 55 1.37 9.36 -4.08
N SER A 56 1.26 8.42 -5.02
CA SER A 56 0.36 8.54 -6.17
C SER A 56 -1.09 8.55 -5.72
N SER A 57 -1.47 7.64 -4.82
CA SER A 57 -2.80 7.63 -4.20
C SER A 57 -3.09 8.94 -3.46
N GLY A 58 -2.12 9.48 -2.72
CA GLY A 58 -2.32 10.77 -2.04
C GLY A 58 -2.49 11.95 -2.99
N ARG A 59 -1.82 11.95 -4.15
CA ARG A 59 -2.06 12.95 -5.21
C ARG A 59 -3.45 12.82 -5.83
N GLN A 60 -3.94 11.59 -6.04
CA GLN A 60 -5.29 11.37 -6.56
C GLN A 60 -6.35 11.95 -5.60
N ILE A 61 -6.23 11.67 -4.30
CA ILE A 61 -7.13 12.24 -3.29
C ILE A 61 -7.06 13.77 -3.28
N ALA A 62 -5.87 14.35 -3.27
CA ALA A 62 -5.70 15.80 -3.29
C ALA A 62 -6.26 16.46 -4.56
N GLY A 63 -6.22 15.76 -5.70
CA GLY A 63 -6.76 16.23 -6.98
C GLY A 63 -8.28 16.36 -7.02
N ARG A 64 -9.01 15.80 -6.04
CA ARG A 64 -10.49 15.87 -5.97
C ARG A 64 -11.01 17.22 -5.50
N GLY A 65 -10.16 18.05 -4.89
CA GLY A 65 -10.44 19.46 -4.55
C GLY A 65 -11.25 19.69 -3.27
N ASP A 66 -12.01 18.69 -2.81
CA ASP A 66 -12.85 18.74 -1.60
C ASP A 66 -12.35 17.85 -0.44
N ALA A 67 -11.40 16.96 -0.72
CA ALA A 67 -10.84 16.07 0.28
C ALA A 67 -9.94 16.83 1.28
N PRO A 68 -10.03 16.52 2.60
CA PRO A 68 -9.10 17.07 3.58
C PRO A 68 -7.64 16.81 3.24
N ALA A 69 -6.78 17.73 3.66
CA ALA A 69 -5.34 17.59 3.46
C ALA A 69 -4.80 16.39 4.26
N THR A 70 -4.01 15.56 3.59
CA THR A 70 -3.16 14.51 4.19
C THR A 70 -1.70 14.92 4.04
N ASN A 71 -0.78 14.15 4.62
CA ASN A 71 0.65 14.27 4.35
C ASN A 71 1.03 13.91 2.89
N GLY A 72 0.05 13.46 2.10
CA GLY A 72 0.18 13.12 0.69
C GLY A 72 0.64 11.69 0.40
N TRP A 73 0.82 10.85 1.42
CA TRP A 73 1.18 9.44 1.29
C TRP A 73 0.16 8.58 2.01
N VAL A 74 -0.64 7.82 1.25
CA VAL A 74 -1.78 7.09 1.83
C VAL A 74 -1.90 5.68 1.29
N VAL A 75 -2.41 4.78 2.12
CA VAL A 75 -2.68 3.36 1.80
C VAL A 75 -4.06 2.96 2.33
N VAL A 76 -4.64 1.92 1.76
CA VAL A 76 -5.96 1.36 2.12
C VAL A 76 -5.82 -0.15 2.34
N PRO A 77 -5.36 -0.61 3.53
CA PRO A 77 -5.07 -2.02 3.78
C PRO A 77 -6.26 -2.96 3.53
N GLY A 78 -7.49 -2.52 3.81
CA GLY A 78 -8.71 -3.30 3.57
C GLY A 78 -8.99 -3.53 2.08
N ARG A 79 -8.65 -2.56 1.23
CA ARG A 79 -8.69 -2.71 -0.23
C ARG A 79 -7.62 -3.71 -0.68
N VAL A 80 -6.41 -3.59 -0.14
CA VAL A 80 -5.31 -4.53 -0.43
C VAL A 80 -5.65 -5.95 -0.01
N HIS A 81 -6.22 -6.13 1.18
CA HIS A 81 -6.65 -7.43 1.67
C HIS A 81 -7.74 -8.02 0.76
N SER A 82 -8.69 -7.20 0.33
CA SER A 82 -9.75 -7.64 -0.57
C SER A 82 -9.19 -8.08 -1.93
N GLY A 83 -8.25 -7.32 -2.51
CA GLY A 83 -7.53 -7.73 -3.73
C GLY A 83 -6.73 -9.03 -3.55
N LEU A 84 -6.04 -9.18 -2.42
CA LEU A 84 -5.36 -10.43 -2.06
C LEU A 84 -6.33 -11.62 -1.99
N ILE A 85 -7.52 -11.44 -1.42
CA ILE A 85 -8.54 -12.48 -1.34
C ILE A 85 -9.07 -12.84 -2.72
N GLU A 86 -9.29 -11.86 -3.60
CA GLU A 86 -9.67 -12.07 -5.00
C GLU A 86 -8.60 -12.87 -5.76
N ASP A 87 -7.34 -12.44 -5.68
CA ASP A 87 -6.20 -13.10 -6.35
C ASP A 87 -5.98 -14.54 -5.86
N THR A 88 -6.29 -14.80 -4.58
CA THR A 88 -6.18 -16.12 -3.98
C THR A 88 -7.48 -16.93 -4.05
N LYS A 89 -8.52 -16.43 -4.73
CA LYS A 89 -9.84 -17.08 -4.86
C LYS A 89 -10.43 -17.48 -3.50
N GLY A 90 -10.32 -16.61 -2.51
CA GLY A 90 -10.82 -16.85 -1.15
C GLY A 90 -9.90 -17.66 -0.25
N LYS A 91 -8.73 -18.12 -0.72
CA LYS A 91 -7.83 -19.01 0.04
C LYS A 91 -6.67 -18.28 0.73
N GLY A 92 -6.67 -16.96 0.73
CA GLY A 92 -5.63 -16.14 1.32
C GLY A 92 -5.69 -16.05 2.85
N PRO A 93 -4.69 -15.42 3.48
CA PRO A 93 -4.73 -15.05 4.89
C PRO A 93 -6.01 -14.31 5.29
N GLY A 94 -6.52 -14.60 6.48
CA GLY A 94 -7.66 -13.89 7.05
C GLY A 94 -7.36 -12.40 7.31
N PRO A 95 -8.39 -11.55 7.46
CA PRO A 95 -8.23 -10.11 7.65
C PRO A 95 -7.42 -9.74 8.89
N ALA A 96 -7.48 -10.56 9.95
CA ALA A 96 -6.68 -10.36 11.16
C ALA A 96 -5.16 -10.37 10.90
N VAL A 97 -4.69 -11.07 9.86
CA VAL A 97 -3.27 -11.09 9.49
C VAL A 97 -2.86 -9.76 8.85
N MET A 98 -3.70 -9.17 8.00
CA MET A 98 -3.46 -7.82 7.46
C MET A 98 -3.45 -6.79 8.58
N VAL A 99 -4.41 -6.87 9.51
CA VAL A 99 -4.43 -6.00 10.71
C VAL A 99 -3.14 -6.13 11.52
N ALA A 100 -2.60 -7.34 11.68
CA ALA A 100 -1.33 -7.55 12.39
C ALA A 100 -0.14 -6.90 11.66
N VAL A 101 -0.08 -6.95 10.32
CA VAL A 101 0.95 -6.26 9.53
C VAL A 101 0.82 -4.75 9.71
N VAL A 102 -0.39 -4.21 9.61
CA VAL A 102 -0.65 -2.77 9.81
C VAL A 102 -0.25 -2.34 11.21
N GLN A 103 -0.65 -3.08 12.25
CA GLN A 103 -0.30 -2.75 13.63
C GLN A 103 1.21 -2.78 13.85
N TRP A 104 1.92 -3.77 13.30
CA TRP A 104 3.39 -3.82 13.38
C TRP A 104 4.05 -2.60 12.73
N LEU A 105 3.53 -2.11 11.59
CA LEU A 105 4.02 -0.87 10.97
C LEU A 105 3.64 0.39 11.75
N VAL A 106 2.49 0.39 12.44
CA VAL A 106 2.09 1.46 13.36
C VAL A 106 3.03 1.50 14.56
N ASP A 107 3.38 0.35 15.13
CA ASP A 107 4.32 0.24 16.26
C ASP A 107 5.72 0.70 15.86
N ALA A 108 6.13 0.47 14.61
CA ALA A 108 7.36 1.03 14.03
C ALA A 108 7.26 2.54 13.70
N GLY A 109 6.08 3.15 13.87
CA GLY A 109 5.81 4.56 13.57
C GLY A 109 5.72 4.89 12.08
N ALA A 110 5.68 3.88 11.21
CA ALA A 110 5.68 4.02 9.75
C ALA A 110 4.29 4.23 9.16
N LEU A 111 3.23 3.78 9.87
CA LEU A 111 1.84 4.08 9.54
C LEU A 111 1.17 4.87 10.66
N ARG A 112 0.23 5.72 10.30
CA ARG A 112 -0.64 6.43 11.26
C ARG A 112 -2.09 6.39 10.79
N PRO A 113 -3.04 6.14 11.69
CA PRO A 113 -4.45 6.24 11.33
C PRO A 113 -4.79 7.72 11.12
N LEU A 114 -5.53 8.00 10.06
CA LEU A 114 -6.18 9.31 9.92
C LEU A 114 -7.24 9.50 11.02
N THR A 115 -7.67 10.73 11.27
CA THR A 115 -8.83 10.93 12.15
C THR A 115 -10.09 10.36 11.50
N ALA A 116 -11.06 9.92 12.30
CA ALA A 116 -12.32 9.38 11.78
C ALA A 116 -13.05 10.39 10.87
N SER A 117 -12.98 11.68 11.19
CA SER A 117 -13.57 12.75 10.37
C SER A 117 -12.88 12.89 9.01
N VAL A 118 -11.54 12.83 8.97
CA VAL A 118 -10.79 12.90 7.71
C VAL A 118 -11.08 11.67 6.84
N ARG A 119 -11.10 10.48 7.43
CA ARG A 119 -11.44 9.25 6.68
C ARG A 119 -12.85 9.32 6.11
N ALA A 120 -13.82 9.74 6.90
CA ALA A 120 -15.20 9.88 6.45
C ALA A 120 -15.34 10.88 5.28
N ALA A 121 -14.70 12.04 5.36
CA ALA A 121 -14.72 13.02 4.28
C ALA A 121 -14.06 12.52 3.00
N ILE A 122 -12.94 11.78 3.11
CA ILE A 122 -12.29 11.16 1.94
C ILE A 122 -13.15 10.03 1.36
N ALA A 123 -13.80 9.23 2.21
CA ALA A 123 -14.74 8.20 1.77
C ALA A 123 -15.91 8.83 0.98
N GLU A 124 -16.50 9.91 1.49
CA GLU A 124 -17.55 10.66 0.82
C GLU A 124 -17.10 11.23 -0.54
N SER A 125 -15.92 11.87 -0.59
CA SER A 125 -15.33 12.36 -1.84
C SER A 125 -15.09 11.22 -2.84
N THR A 126 -14.66 10.05 -2.37
CA THR A 126 -14.46 8.86 -3.23
C THR A 126 -15.78 8.34 -3.79
N VAL A 127 -16.85 8.33 -3.00
CA VAL A 127 -18.19 7.96 -3.49
C VAL A 127 -18.70 8.98 -4.50
N ALA A 128 -18.53 10.28 -4.24
CA ALA A 128 -18.94 11.34 -5.16
C ALA A 128 -18.21 11.27 -6.51
N GLU A 129 -16.91 10.94 -6.52
CA GLU A 129 -16.12 10.70 -7.73
C GLU A 129 -16.66 9.51 -8.53
N ARG A 130 -16.88 8.35 -7.90
CA ARG A 130 -17.43 7.15 -8.58
C ARG A 130 -18.77 7.45 -9.27
N LEU A 131 -19.64 8.19 -8.59
CA LEU A 131 -20.95 8.57 -9.12
C LEU A 131 -20.85 9.54 -10.31
N ARG A 132 -19.83 10.40 -10.33
CA ARG A 132 -19.58 11.34 -11.44
C ARG A 132 -19.06 10.61 -12.68
N ASP A 133 -18.13 9.66 -12.48
CA ASP A 133 -17.44 8.97 -13.57
C ASP A 133 -18.27 7.84 -14.21
N LEU A 134 -19.31 7.36 -13.51
CA LEU A 134 -20.22 6.31 -13.99
C LEU A 134 -21.69 6.80 -14.04
N PRO A 135 -22.03 7.77 -14.90
CA PRO A 135 -23.35 8.41 -14.91
C PRO A 135 -24.51 7.47 -15.33
N GLU A 136 -24.21 6.37 -16.03
CA GLU A 136 -25.22 5.37 -16.45
C GLU A 136 -25.45 4.27 -15.40
N TYR A 137 -24.75 4.33 -14.25
CA TYR A 137 -24.79 3.28 -13.24
C TYR A 137 -25.84 3.59 -12.17
N HIS A 138 -26.92 2.81 -12.14
CA HIS A 138 -27.97 2.92 -11.14
C HIS A 138 -27.44 2.52 -9.77
N ARG A 139 -27.25 3.50 -8.89
CA ARG A 139 -26.95 3.41 -7.45
C ARG A 139 -27.35 2.05 -6.83
N THR A 140 -26.43 1.09 -6.82
CA THR A 140 -26.61 -0.17 -6.09
C THR A 140 -26.00 -0.04 -4.68
N GLU A 141 -26.40 -0.90 -3.73
CA GLU A 141 -25.73 -0.98 -2.42
C GLU A 141 -24.22 -1.30 -2.54
N ALA A 142 -23.77 -1.88 -3.66
CA ALA A 142 -22.35 -2.15 -3.93
C ALA A 142 -21.56 -0.88 -4.31
N ASP A 143 -22.23 0.18 -4.75
CA ASP A 143 -21.64 1.51 -5.00
C ASP A 143 -21.65 2.40 -3.75
N ALA A 144 -22.30 1.94 -2.69
CA ALA A 144 -22.24 2.57 -1.38
C ALA A 144 -20.80 2.56 -0.85
N ARG A 145 -20.57 3.38 0.20
CA ARG A 145 -19.34 3.41 0.99
C ARG A 145 -18.90 1.97 1.27
N ARG A 146 -17.80 1.55 0.64
CA ARG A 146 -17.26 0.19 0.81
C ARG A 146 -16.73 0.07 2.22
N ALA A 147 -16.72 -1.14 2.77
CA ALA A 147 -16.25 -1.39 4.13
C ALA A 147 -14.82 -0.88 4.37
N TRP A 148 -13.98 -0.83 3.33
CA TRP A 148 -12.60 -0.32 3.39
C TRP A 148 -12.44 1.16 3.02
N ASP A 149 -13.50 1.87 2.63
CA ASP A 149 -13.39 3.32 2.35
C ASP A 149 -13.01 4.11 3.62
N ASP A 150 -13.26 3.52 4.79
CA ASP A 150 -12.85 4.03 6.11
C ASP A 150 -11.51 3.51 6.62
N ASP A 151 -10.82 2.68 5.83
CA ASP A 151 -9.57 2.03 6.24
C ASP A 151 -8.35 2.74 5.61
N LEU A 152 -8.35 4.07 5.68
CA LEU A 152 -7.28 4.90 5.11
C LEU A 152 -6.23 5.26 6.15
N TRP A 153 -4.97 5.04 5.80
CA TRP A 153 -3.81 5.28 6.66
C TRP A 153 -2.82 6.20 5.98
N GLU A 154 -2.17 7.05 6.77
CA GLU A 154 -1.02 7.82 6.30
C GLU A 154 0.27 7.03 6.47
N VAL A 155 1.11 7.09 5.45
CA VAL A 155 2.48 6.59 5.49
C VAL A 155 3.38 7.73 5.90
N ASP A 156 4.20 7.53 6.94
CA ASP A 156 5.33 8.43 7.23
C ASP A 156 6.52 7.98 6.37
N PRO A 157 6.87 8.70 5.28
CA PRO A 157 7.87 8.20 4.33
C PRO A 157 9.26 8.08 4.97
N GLN A 158 9.60 8.90 5.96
CA GLN A 158 10.90 8.83 6.62
C GLN A 158 10.99 7.60 7.52
N ARG A 159 9.94 7.35 8.31
CA ARG A 159 9.86 6.13 9.13
C ARG A 159 9.75 4.88 8.28
N MET A 160 9.01 4.93 7.18
CA MET A 160 8.88 3.81 6.26
C MET A 160 10.22 3.47 5.57
N LEU A 161 11.08 4.46 5.28
CA LEU A 161 12.45 4.22 4.78
C LEU A 161 13.38 3.62 5.85
N VAL A 162 13.15 3.88 7.14
CA VAL A 162 13.85 3.17 8.22
C VAL A 162 13.42 1.70 8.27
N VAL A 163 12.12 1.42 8.12
CA VAL A 163 11.58 0.06 8.08
C VAL A 163 12.04 -0.69 6.83
N TYR A 164 11.94 -0.06 5.65
CA TYR A 164 12.29 -0.64 4.37
C TYR A 164 13.23 0.27 3.57
N PRO A 165 14.55 0.23 3.85
CA PRO A 165 15.53 1.09 3.17
C PRO A 165 15.55 0.91 1.65
N HIS A 166 15.18 -0.27 1.16
CA HIS A 166 15.13 -0.58 -0.26
C HIS A 166 14.03 0.18 -1.02
N LEU A 167 13.02 0.75 -0.32
CA LEU A 167 12.03 1.61 -0.96
C LEU A 167 12.67 2.84 -1.59
N ALA A 168 13.83 3.29 -1.11
CA ALA A 168 14.58 4.38 -1.74
C ALA A 168 14.85 4.13 -3.23
N ALA A 169 14.88 2.89 -3.69
CA ALA A 169 15.06 2.53 -5.11
C ALA A 169 13.73 2.26 -5.86
N ALA A 170 12.57 2.31 -5.19
CA ALA A 170 11.30 1.85 -5.76
C ALA A 170 10.80 2.71 -6.91
N ASN A 171 10.71 4.03 -6.70
CA ASN A 171 10.26 4.98 -7.73
C ASN A 171 10.82 6.39 -7.45
N ALA A 172 10.43 7.37 -8.28
CA ALA A 172 10.89 8.75 -8.13
C ALA A 172 10.41 9.43 -6.84
N ASP A 173 9.24 9.06 -6.32
CA ASP A 173 8.70 9.65 -5.10
C ASP A 173 9.50 9.19 -3.88
N TRP A 174 9.77 7.89 -3.76
CA TRP A 174 10.62 7.36 -2.68
C TRP A 174 12.08 7.81 -2.77
N ARG A 175 12.65 7.91 -3.98
CA ARG A 175 13.98 8.51 -4.16
C ARG A 175 14.05 9.94 -3.64
N ARG A 176 13.01 10.74 -3.92
CA ARG A 176 12.92 12.12 -3.41
C ARG A 176 12.71 12.17 -1.91
N ALA A 177 11.96 11.23 -1.33
CA ALA A 177 11.79 11.12 0.11
C ALA A 177 13.12 10.79 0.81
N ALA A 178 13.91 9.86 0.26
CA ALA A 178 15.20 9.47 0.83
C ALA A 178 16.30 10.54 0.75
N GLY A 179 16.16 11.51 -0.17
CA GLY A 179 17.08 12.63 -0.32
C GLY A 179 16.76 13.86 0.55
N ARG A 180 15.73 13.79 1.40
CA ARG A 180 15.31 14.85 2.33
C ARG A 180 15.62 14.44 3.75
#